data_AF-A0A5C6YKY7-F1
#
_entry.id   AF-A0A5C6YKY7-F1
#
_cell.length_a   1.000
_cell.length_b   1.000
_cell.length_c   1.000
_cell.angle_alpha   90.00
_cell.angle_beta   90.00
_cell.angle_gamma   90.00
#
_symmetry.space_group_name_H-M   'P 1'
#
loop_
_entity.id
_entity.type
_entity.pdbx_description
1 polymer ?
#
loop_
_entity_poly.entity_id
_entity_poly.type
_entity_poly.pdbx_seq_one_letter_code
_entity_poly.pdbx_strand_id
1 'polypeptide(L)'
;MNPTRRRVTAVAIAAALLVPLQAAQAQVAGQTRFSQVCAACHTVASTAVVDRGRNNPAMIQNAINTIPAMTAAVSGNVSATDLADIAAYLGNSPASISFAQTTVGQTSAVSTVTISASRLAALSSLTAVASGDFAVQGGSCGTSVPAGTSCTVGVVFKPTPPARAAAP
;
A
#
# COMPACT_ATOMS: atom_id res chain seq x y z
N MET A 1 -19.23 25.17 -6.79
CA MET A 1 -18.14 24.54 -6.00
C MET A 1 -17.64 25.57 -5.00
N ASN A 2 -17.78 25.33 -3.69
CA ASN A 2 -17.37 26.29 -2.66
C ASN A 2 -15.83 26.22 -2.50
N PRO A 3 -15.08 27.32 -2.69
CA PRO A 3 -13.60 27.29 -2.66
C PRO A 3 -13.00 26.89 -1.30
N THR A 4 -13.83 26.75 -0.26
CA THR A 4 -13.42 26.37 1.10
C THR A 4 -13.39 24.87 1.38
N ARG A 5 -13.90 24.00 0.48
CA ARG A 5 -13.92 22.54 0.67
C ARG A 5 -13.17 21.82 -0.44
N ARG A 6 -12.30 20.87 -0.08
CA ARG A 6 -11.58 20.01 -1.04
C ARG A 6 -12.03 18.55 -0.90
N ARG A 7 -12.27 17.89 -2.04
CA ARG A 7 -12.38 16.44 -2.16
C ARG A 7 -11.05 15.96 -2.75
N VAL A 8 -10.35 15.08 -2.05
CA VAL A 8 -9.08 14.54 -2.54
C VAL A 8 -9.21 13.04 -2.76
N THR A 9 -8.85 12.62 -3.97
CA THR A 9 -8.83 11.23 -4.41
C THR A 9 -7.41 10.91 -4.91
N ALA A 10 -6.44 10.87 -3.99
CA ALA A 10 -5.06 10.40 -4.17
C ALA A 10 -4.36 10.61 -2.80
N VAL A 11 -3.43 9.81 -2.29
CA VAL A 11 -2.34 9.03 -2.89
C VAL A 11 -2.23 7.71 -2.10
N ALA A 12 -1.67 6.67 -2.72
CA ALA A 12 -1.27 5.43 -2.05
C ALA A 12 -0.72 5.72 -0.65
N ILE A 13 -1.22 5.03 0.38
CA ILE A 13 -0.56 5.05 1.68
C ILE A 13 0.70 4.22 1.47
N ALA A 14 1.75 4.91 1.06
CA ALA A 14 3.10 4.42 1.25
C ALA A 14 3.31 4.44 2.77
N ALA A 15 2.90 3.37 3.45
CA ALA A 15 3.68 2.91 4.56
C ALA A 15 5.07 2.66 3.96
N ALA A 16 5.94 3.67 3.99
CA ALA A 16 7.33 3.53 3.64
C ALA A 16 7.91 2.61 4.72
N LEU A 17 7.80 1.30 4.47
CA LEU A 17 8.50 0.25 5.17
C LEU A 17 9.98 0.48 4.87
N LEU A 18 10.74 0.98 5.85
CA LEU A 18 12.19 1.10 5.72
C LEU A 18 12.82 -0.30 5.74
N VAL A 19 12.78 -0.96 4.59
CA VAL A 19 13.80 -1.90 4.09
C VAL A 19 14.54 -1.10 3.01
N PRO A 20 15.88 -1.10 2.94
CA PRO A 20 16.66 0.03 2.43
C PRO A 20 16.25 0.38 0.99
N LEU A 21 15.91 1.66 0.78
CA LEU A 21 15.65 2.36 -0.49
C LEU A 21 15.63 1.47 -1.75
N GLN A 22 14.46 0.99 -2.19
CA GLN A 22 14.17 0.95 -3.63
C GLN A 22 12.65 0.84 -3.88
N ALA A 23 12.10 1.91 -4.47
CA ALA A 23 10.73 2.08 -4.96
C ALA A 23 9.61 2.20 -3.91
N ALA A 24 8.91 3.33 -3.97
CA ALA A 24 7.65 3.55 -3.29
C ALA A 24 6.65 2.46 -3.71
N GLN A 25 6.30 1.57 -2.78
CA GLN A 25 5.34 0.52 -3.04
C GLN A 25 3.97 1.13 -3.34
N ALA A 26 3.59 1.15 -4.62
CA ALA A 26 2.34 1.72 -5.07
C ALA A 26 1.28 0.62 -5.09
N GLN A 27 0.46 0.54 -4.03
CA GLN A 27 -0.62 -0.47 -3.93
C GLN A 27 -1.51 -0.53 -5.18
N VAL A 28 -1.78 0.62 -5.81
CA VAL A 28 -2.57 0.70 -7.05
C VAL A 28 -1.80 0.15 -8.26
N ALA A 29 -0.50 0.41 -8.36
CA ALA A 29 0.35 -0.19 -9.39
C ALA A 29 0.44 -1.71 -9.18
N GLY A 30 0.59 -2.16 -7.93
CA GLY A 30 0.58 -3.57 -7.54
C GLY A 30 -0.71 -4.28 -7.89
N GLN A 31 -1.87 -3.64 -7.64
CA GLN A 31 -3.17 -4.16 -8.07
C GLN A 31 -3.24 -4.34 -9.59
N THR A 32 -2.77 -3.33 -10.32
CA THR A 32 -2.76 -3.33 -11.79
C THR A 32 -1.85 -4.43 -12.31
N ARG A 33 -0.63 -4.54 -11.77
CA ARG A 33 0.34 -5.57 -12.15
C ARG A 33 -0.12 -6.97 -11.78
N PHE A 34 -0.66 -7.18 -10.59
CA PHE A 34 -1.25 -8.45 -10.19
C PHE A 34 -2.34 -8.89 -11.18
N SER A 35 -3.20 -7.97 -11.60
CA SER A 35 -4.26 -8.23 -12.58
C SER A 35 -3.70 -8.60 -13.96
N GLN A 36 -2.55 -8.03 -14.35
CA GLN A 36 -1.91 -8.31 -15.63
C GLN A 36 -1.15 -9.64 -15.65
N VAL A 37 -0.41 -9.96 -14.59
CA VAL A 37 0.58 -11.05 -14.61
C VAL A 37 0.19 -12.26 -13.75
N CYS A 38 -0.60 -12.06 -12.70
CA CYS A 38 -0.92 -13.12 -11.74
C CYS A 38 -2.36 -13.61 -11.86
N ALA A 39 -3.30 -12.76 -12.31
CA ALA A 39 -4.72 -13.07 -12.28
C ALA A 39 -5.16 -14.21 -13.22
N ALA A 40 -4.36 -14.52 -14.25
CA ALA A 40 -4.60 -15.68 -15.12
C ALA A 40 -4.56 -17.02 -14.36
N CYS A 41 -3.82 -17.09 -13.25
CA CYS A 41 -3.75 -18.28 -12.38
C CYS A 41 -4.34 -18.05 -10.98
N HIS A 42 -4.46 -16.79 -10.56
CA HIS A 42 -4.99 -16.39 -9.25
C HIS A 42 -6.22 -15.50 -9.42
N THR A 43 -7.40 -16.11 -9.51
CA THR A 43 -8.67 -15.39 -9.72
C THR A 43 -9.06 -14.44 -8.57
N VAL A 44 -8.43 -14.60 -7.39
CA VAL A 44 -8.52 -13.67 -6.27
C VAL A 44 -7.15 -13.43 -5.65
N ALA A 45 -6.92 -12.19 -5.20
CA ALA A 45 -5.66 -11.79 -4.58
C ALA A 45 -5.46 -12.36 -3.17
N SER A 46 -6.50 -12.88 -2.51
CA SER A 46 -6.37 -13.47 -1.17
C SER A 46 -6.79 -14.93 -1.17
N THR A 47 -5.80 -15.79 -1.03
CA THR A 47 -5.92 -17.22 -0.73
C THR A 47 -4.82 -17.59 0.25
N ALA A 48 -4.92 -18.75 0.91
CA ALA A 48 -3.88 -19.18 1.84
C ALA A 48 -2.46 -19.24 1.21
N VAL A 49 -2.37 -19.48 -0.10
CA VAL A 49 -1.09 -19.53 -0.83
C VAL A 49 -0.61 -18.13 -1.21
N VAL A 50 -1.48 -17.31 -1.80
CA VAL A 50 -1.12 -15.93 -2.22
C VAL A 50 -0.81 -15.06 -1.00
N ASP A 51 -1.47 -15.31 0.14
CA ASP A 51 -1.23 -14.61 1.41
C ASP A 51 0.20 -14.79 1.97
N ARG A 52 0.97 -15.75 1.44
CA ARG A 52 2.40 -15.92 1.76
C ARG A 52 3.27 -14.82 1.16
N GLY A 53 2.81 -14.15 0.10
CA GLY A 53 3.49 -13.04 -0.56
C GLY A 53 3.18 -11.65 0.01
N ARG A 54 2.23 -11.53 0.95
CA ARG A 54 1.84 -10.24 1.55
C ARG A 54 3.04 -9.54 2.15
N ASN A 55 3.27 -8.31 1.70
CA ASN A 55 4.39 -7.46 2.13
C ASN A 55 5.75 -8.20 2.14
N ASN A 56 5.93 -9.20 1.26
CA ASN A 56 7.16 -9.99 1.15
C ASN A 56 7.49 -10.29 -0.33
N PRO A 57 8.20 -9.38 -1.02
CA PRO A 57 8.52 -9.52 -2.44
C PRO A 57 9.44 -10.72 -2.73
N ALA A 58 10.35 -11.03 -1.80
CA ALA A 58 11.26 -12.17 -1.92
C ALA A 58 10.50 -13.51 -1.94
N MET A 59 9.42 -13.62 -1.17
CA MET A 59 8.57 -14.82 -1.20
C MET A 59 7.82 -14.97 -2.52
N ILE A 60 7.40 -13.86 -3.14
CA ILE A 60 6.78 -13.89 -4.47
C ILE A 60 7.83 -14.33 -5.51
N GLN A 61 9.04 -13.75 -5.46
CA GLN A 61 10.12 -14.14 -6.36
C GLN A 61 10.49 -15.63 -6.20
N ASN A 62 10.57 -16.13 -4.97
CA ASN A 62 10.86 -17.53 -4.70
C ASN A 62 9.78 -18.45 -5.27
N ALA A 63 8.50 -18.07 -5.15
CA ALA A 63 7.40 -18.83 -5.75
C ALA A 63 7.51 -18.87 -7.29
N ILE A 64 7.82 -17.74 -7.92
CA ILE A 64 8.04 -17.67 -9.38
C ILE A 64 9.19 -18.58 -9.82
N ASN A 65 10.27 -18.64 -9.04
CA ASN A 65 11.45 -19.44 -9.39
C ASN A 65 11.27 -20.95 -9.16
N THR A 66 10.36 -21.35 -8.25
CA THR A 66 10.26 -22.74 -7.80
C THR A 66 9.00 -23.46 -8.27
N ILE A 67 7.98 -22.73 -8.73
CA ILE A 67 6.74 -23.30 -9.25
C ILE A 67 6.78 -23.27 -10.78
N PRO A 68 6.92 -24.43 -11.47
CA PRO A 68 7.13 -24.46 -12.93
C PRO A 68 6.10 -23.69 -13.75
N ALA A 69 4.82 -23.74 -13.34
CA ALA A 69 3.75 -22.99 -14.00
C ALA A 69 3.94 -21.46 -13.87
N MET A 70 4.41 -20.97 -12.72
CA MET A 70 4.73 -19.56 -12.53
C MET A 70 5.99 -19.18 -13.31
N THR A 71 7.01 -20.04 -13.30
CA THR A 71 8.25 -19.79 -14.05
C THR A 71 7.96 -19.64 -15.54
N ALA A 72 7.14 -20.52 -16.11
CA ALA A 72 6.79 -20.49 -17.53
C ALA A 72 5.95 -19.26 -17.93
N ALA A 73 5.05 -18.79 -17.04
CA ALA A 73 4.13 -17.71 -17.35
C ALA A 73 4.65 -16.30 -16.95
N VAL A 74 5.51 -16.21 -15.93
CA VAL A 74 5.82 -14.95 -15.24
C VAL A 74 7.30 -14.58 -15.29
N SER A 75 8.23 -15.54 -15.40
CA SER A 75 9.67 -15.23 -15.41
C SER A 75 10.03 -14.29 -16.55
N GLY A 76 10.74 -13.20 -16.21
CA GLY A 76 11.13 -12.16 -17.18
C GLY A 76 10.05 -11.09 -17.44
N ASN A 77 8.80 -11.29 -17.00
CA ASN A 77 7.70 -10.35 -17.19
C ASN A 77 7.46 -9.41 -15.99
N VAL A 78 8.14 -9.65 -14.86
CA VAL A 78 8.03 -8.86 -13.63
C VAL A 78 9.40 -8.40 -13.17
N SER A 79 9.52 -7.11 -12.86
CA SER A 79 10.70 -6.52 -12.24
C SER A 79 10.66 -6.65 -10.71
N ALA A 80 11.79 -6.40 -10.05
CA ALA A 80 11.84 -6.32 -8.60
C ALA A 80 10.86 -5.26 -8.03
N THR A 81 10.67 -4.15 -8.75
CA THR A 81 9.68 -3.12 -8.40
C THR A 81 8.26 -3.64 -8.52
N ASP A 82 7.92 -4.35 -9.60
CA ASP A 82 6.58 -4.94 -9.77
C ASP A 82 6.26 -5.91 -8.62
N LEU A 83 7.25 -6.71 -8.20
CA LEU A 83 7.09 -7.62 -7.05
C LEU A 83 6.90 -6.88 -5.73
N ALA A 84 7.60 -5.75 -5.54
CA ALA A 84 7.42 -4.90 -4.36
C ALA A 84 6.02 -4.30 -4.28
N ASP A 85 5.52 -3.81 -5.42
CA ASP A 85 4.18 -3.23 -5.55
C ASP A 85 3.09 -4.30 -5.36
N ILE A 86 3.24 -5.46 -6.01
CA ILE A 86 2.31 -6.59 -5.85
C ILE A 86 2.28 -7.04 -4.38
N ALA A 87 3.43 -7.21 -3.73
CA ALA A 87 3.49 -7.60 -2.32
C ALA A 87 2.72 -6.61 -1.42
N ALA A 88 2.86 -5.31 -1.68
CA ALA A 88 2.11 -4.28 -0.96
C ALA A 88 0.61 -4.32 -1.25
N TYR A 89 0.20 -4.54 -2.50
CA TYR A 89 -1.21 -4.73 -2.83
C TYR A 89 -1.82 -5.94 -2.11
N LEU A 90 -1.11 -7.06 -2.06
CA LEU A 90 -1.57 -8.26 -1.37
C LEU A 90 -1.67 -8.03 0.15
N GLY A 91 -0.75 -7.26 0.72
CA GLY A 91 -0.66 -7.05 2.16
C GLY A 91 -1.53 -5.92 2.70
N ASN A 92 -1.89 -4.94 1.88
CA ASN A 92 -2.42 -3.67 2.36
C ASN A 92 -3.76 -3.32 1.69
N SER A 93 -4.79 -3.05 2.49
CA SER A 93 -6.15 -2.81 2.01
C SER A 93 -6.83 -1.65 2.75
N PRO A 94 -7.60 -0.79 2.04
CA PRO A 94 -7.79 -0.77 0.60
C PRO A 94 -6.56 -0.24 -0.16
N ALA A 95 -6.50 -0.49 -1.49
CA ALA A 95 -5.42 0.01 -2.35
C ALA A 95 -5.44 1.53 -2.54
N SER A 96 -6.60 2.15 -2.32
CA SER A 96 -6.78 3.59 -2.27
C SER A 96 -7.85 3.95 -1.24
N ILE A 97 -7.70 5.13 -0.63
CA ILE A 97 -8.70 5.70 0.28
C ILE A 97 -9.18 7.04 -0.27
N SER A 98 -10.41 7.41 0.06
CA SER A 98 -11.00 8.69 -0.29
C SER A 98 -11.46 9.40 0.97
N PHE A 99 -11.29 10.72 1.00
CA PHE A 99 -11.75 11.54 2.10
C PHE A 99 -13.02 12.30 1.71
N ALA A 100 -13.92 12.47 2.68
CA ALA A 100 -15.06 13.34 2.54
C ALA A 100 -14.61 14.80 2.33
N GLN A 101 -15.52 15.63 1.80
CA GLN A 101 -15.25 17.05 1.63
C GLN A 101 -14.92 17.71 2.97
N THR A 102 -13.67 18.10 3.13
CA THR A 102 -13.15 18.68 4.37
C THR A 102 -12.89 20.17 4.16
N THR A 103 -13.34 20.99 5.10
CA THR A 103 -13.11 22.44 5.09
C THR A 103 -11.62 22.72 5.28
N VAL A 104 -11.07 23.69 4.54
CA VAL A 104 -9.67 24.13 4.71
C VAL A 104 -9.38 24.44 6.18
N GLY A 105 -8.27 23.89 6.69
CA GLY A 105 -7.86 24.02 8.10
C GLY A 105 -8.52 23.03 9.07
N GLN A 106 -9.57 22.31 8.67
CA GLN A 106 -10.19 21.26 9.48
C GLN A 106 -9.63 19.88 9.14
N THR A 107 -9.67 18.97 10.10
CA THR A 107 -9.27 17.57 9.92
C THR A 107 -10.49 16.72 9.56
N SER A 108 -10.31 15.79 8.62
CA SER A 108 -11.34 14.82 8.22
C SER A 108 -11.61 13.78 9.31
N ALA A 109 -12.65 12.95 9.10
CA ALA A 109 -12.73 11.67 9.79
C ALA A 109 -11.53 10.77 9.42
N VAL A 110 -11.17 9.85 10.32
CA VAL A 110 -10.08 8.88 10.11
C VAL A 110 -10.50 7.86 9.07
N SER A 111 -9.68 7.71 8.03
CA SER A 111 -9.73 6.59 7.09
C SER A 111 -8.71 5.55 7.52
N THR A 112 -9.06 4.27 7.46
CA THR A 112 -8.21 3.19 7.97
C THR A 112 -7.66 2.33 6.82
N VAL A 113 -6.36 2.01 6.89
CA VAL A 113 -5.73 0.98 6.07
C VAL A 113 -5.32 -0.19 6.95
N THR A 114 -5.64 -1.40 6.51
CA THR A 114 -5.20 -2.65 7.12
C THR A 114 -3.89 -3.08 6.49
N ILE A 115 -2.89 -3.35 7.33
CA ILE A 115 -1.58 -3.87 6.97
C ILE A 115 -1.52 -5.32 7.45
N SER A 116 -1.22 -6.25 6.54
CA SER A 116 -1.17 -7.68 6.83
C SER A 116 0.23 -8.22 6.56
N ALA A 117 0.77 -8.97 7.51
CA ALA A 117 2.03 -9.67 7.33
C ALA A 117 1.85 -10.94 6.49
N SER A 118 2.92 -11.40 5.87
CA SER A 118 2.97 -12.72 5.25
C SER A 118 2.55 -13.80 6.26
N ARG A 119 1.90 -14.87 5.79
CA ARG A 119 1.62 -16.05 6.64
C ARG A 119 2.89 -16.77 7.12
N LEU A 120 4.05 -16.47 6.55
CA LEU A 120 5.31 -17.16 6.85
C LEU A 120 6.37 -16.25 7.48
N ALA A 121 6.21 -14.93 7.41
CA ALA A 121 7.19 -13.97 7.91
C ALA A 121 6.50 -12.76 8.53
N ALA A 122 7.04 -12.31 9.66
CA ALA A 122 6.62 -11.07 10.31
C ALA A 122 7.10 -9.85 9.51
N LEU A 123 6.37 -8.74 9.65
CA LEU A 123 6.86 -7.43 9.27
C LEU A 123 7.59 -6.82 10.45
N SER A 124 8.78 -6.29 10.20
CA SER A 124 9.62 -5.61 11.17
C SER A 124 9.93 -4.21 10.67
N SER A 125 10.23 -3.30 11.60
CA SER A 125 10.55 -1.90 11.28
C SER A 125 9.43 -1.19 10.50
N LEU A 126 8.17 -1.50 10.83
CA LEU A 126 7.01 -0.84 10.25
C LEU A 126 6.97 0.63 10.68
N THR A 127 6.98 1.50 9.69
CA THR A 127 6.80 2.95 9.86
C THR A 127 5.70 3.43 8.94
N ALA A 128 4.73 4.15 9.53
CA ALA A 128 3.69 4.84 8.78
C ALA A 128 4.06 6.32 8.68
N VAL A 129 4.19 6.81 7.45
CA VAL A 129 4.53 8.21 7.18
C VAL A 129 3.48 8.77 6.24
N ALA A 130 3.03 9.98 6.53
CA ALA A 130 2.15 10.76 5.66
C ALA A 130 2.84 12.07 5.28
N SER A 131 2.48 12.64 4.14
CA SER A 131 3.08 13.86 3.61
C SER A 131 2.01 14.81 3.06
N GLY A 132 2.38 16.08 2.85
CA GLY A 132 1.47 17.11 2.37
C GLY A 132 0.32 17.37 3.36
N ASP A 133 -0.91 17.35 2.86
CA ASP A 133 -2.13 17.57 3.63
C ASP A 133 -2.58 16.33 4.43
N PHE A 134 -1.80 15.26 4.49
CA PHE A 134 -2.16 14.02 5.18
C PHE A 134 -1.36 13.82 6.46
N ALA A 135 -1.98 13.20 7.47
CA ALA A 135 -1.31 12.81 8.70
C ALA A 135 -1.71 11.39 9.12
N VAL A 136 -0.79 10.65 9.74
CA VAL A 136 -1.11 9.37 10.40
C VAL A 136 -1.73 9.69 11.76
N GLN A 137 -2.91 9.14 12.02
CA GLN A 137 -3.63 9.34 13.27
C GLN A 137 -4.40 8.07 13.65
N GLY A 138 -3.95 7.42 14.73
CA GLY A 138 -4.57 6.20 15.26
C GLY A 138 -4.20 4.93 14.49
N GLY A 139 -4.90 3.84 14.81
CA GLY A 139 -4.60 2.49 14.34
C GLY A 139 -4.03 1.58 15.45
N SER A 140 -3.75 0.34 15.10
CA SER A 140 -3.20 -0.69 16.00
C SER A 140 -1.79 -1.15 15.63
N CYS A 141 -1.23 -0.65 14.52
CA CYS A 141 0.12 -1.02 14.12
C CYS A 141 1.17 -0.46 15.08
N GLY A 142 2.00 -1.37 15.62
CA GLY A 142 3.27 -1.03 16.24
C GLY A 142 4.38 -0.96 15.19
N THR A 143 5.63 -1.12 15.64
CA THR A 143 6.80 -1.21 14.74
C THR A 143 6.97 -2.60 14.11
N SER A 144 6.11 -3.56 14.45
CA SER A 144 6.11 -4.90 13.88
C SER A 144 4.70 -5.47 13.77
N VAL A 145 4.54 -6.44 12.85
CA VAL A 145 3.31 -7.20 12.65
C VAL A 145 3.68 -8.68 12.59
N PRO A 146 3.30 -9.49 13.58
CA PRO A 146 3.60 -10.92 13.58
C PRO A 146 3.12 -11.64 12.31
N ALA A 147 3.82 -12.71 11.92
CA ALA A 147 3.45 -13.52 10.77
C ALA A 147 1.98 -13.99 10.86
N GLY A 148 1.26 -13.92 9.74
CA GLY A 148 -0.14 -14.31 9.65
C GLY A 148 -1.15 -13.34 10.28
N THR A 149 -0.70 -12.28 10.95
CA THR A 149 -1.57 -11.28 11.59
C THR A 149 -1.69 -10.01 10.76
N SER A 150 -2.57 -9.11 11.20
CA SER A 150 -2.76 -7.79 10.63
C SER A 150 -2.89 -6.73 11.71
N CYS A 151 -2.67 -5.49 11.33
CA CYS A 151 -2.88 -4.30 12.14
C CYS A 151 -3.46 -3.18 11.26
N THR A 152 -3.85 -2.06 11.88
CA THR A 152 -4.40 -0.92 11.16
C THR A 152 -3.56 0.34 11.32
N VAL A 153 -3.54 1.16 10.28
CA VAL A 153 -3.01 2.53 10.28
C VAL A 153 -4.17 3.47 9.98
N GLY A 154 -4.42 4.43 10.87
CA GLY A 154 -5.37 5.50 10.62
C GLY A 154 -4.71 6.68 9.90
N VAL A 155 -5.38 7.25 8.91
CA VAL A 155 -4.93 8.41 8.16
C VAL A 155 -6.03 9.46 8.12
N VAL A 156 -5.65 10.71 8.29
CA VAL A 156 -6.54 11.87 8.18
C VAL A 156 -6.03 12.83 7.13
N PHE A 157 -6.97 13.62 6.60
CA PHE A 157 -6.71 14.69 5.64
C PHE A 157 -7.04 16.04 6.27
N LYS A 158 -6.11 16.99 6.17
CA LYS A 158 -6.25 18.37 6.61
C LYS A 158 -5.84 19.31 5.47
N PRO A 159 -6.78 19.73 4.60
CA PRO A 159 -6.46 20.57 3.46
C PRO A 159 -5.86 21.90 3.89
N THR A 160 -4.73 22.26 3.30
CA THR A 160 -4.12 23.58 3.46
C THR A 160 -4.54 24.53 2.33
N PRO A 161 -4.56 25.85 2.58
CA PRO A 161 -4.70 26.83 1.50
C PRO A 161 -3.56 26.64 0.48
N PRO A 162 -3.80 26.79 -0.83
CA PRO A 162 -2.71 26.79 -1.80
C PRO A 162 -1.70 27.87 -1.42
N ALA A 163 -0.40 27.55 -1.56
CA ALA A 163 0.64 28.55 -1.40
C ALA A 163 0.34 29.71 -2.36
N ARG A 164 0.25 30.94 -1.84
CA ARG A 164 0.24 32.12 -2.70
C ARG A 164 1.58 32.11 -3.43
N ALA A 165 1.55 32.14 -4.77
CA ALA A 165 2.73 32.51 -5.52
C ALA A 165 3.16 33.89 -5.00
N ALA A 166 4.39 34.00 -4.50
CA ALA A 166 4.96 35.30 -4.22
C ALA A 166 4.94 36.08 -5.53
N ALA A 167 4.23 37.20 -5.56
CA ALA A 167 4.32 38.13 -6.68
C ALA A 167 5.78 38.61 -6.78
N PRO A 168 6.36 38.68 -7.99
CA PRO A 168 7.71 39.18 -8.18
C PRO A 168 7.86 40.64 -7.74
#